data_AF-A0A1W0X3V8-F1
#
_entry.id   AF-A0A1W0X3V8-F1
#
_cell.length_a   1.000
_cell.length_b   1.000
_cell.length_c   1.000
_cell.angle_alpha   90.00
_cell.angle_beta   90.00
_cell.angle_gamma   90.00
#
_symmetry.space_group_name_H-M   'P 1'
#
loop_
_entity.id
_entity.type
_entity.pdbx_description
1 polymer ?
#
loop_
_entity_poly.entity_id
_entity_poly.type
_entity_poly.pdbx_seq_one_letter_code
_entity_poly.pdbx_strand_id
1 'polypeptide(L)'
;MAAAVDALKKIRTGEVKRHKTNESYWVIINGKVYDVTLFLEEHPGGEEILIENAGTDATVNFEDVGHSTDAQEMMLTYLIGIIDDNDGNGGGGDASSVTTDLITL
;
A
#
# COMPACT_ATOMS: atom_id res chain seq x y z
N MET A 1 -20.20 5.28 7.23
CA MET A 1 -19.60 6.04 6.12
C MET A 1 -18.68 5.06 5.37
N ALA A 2 -19.23 4.19 4.51
CA ALA A 2 -18.58 2.95 4.06
C ALA A 2 -18.53 2.80 2.53
N ALA A 3 -18.62 3.90 1.78
CA ALA A 3 -18.89 3.86 0.34
C ALA A 3 -17.76 4.45 -0.54
N ALA A 4 -16.52 4.54 -0.06
CA ALA A 4 -15.40 5.02 -0.87
C ALA A 4 -14.39 3.92 -1.28
N VAL A 5 -14.50 2.72 -0.71
CA VAL A 5 -13.55 1.62 -0.99
C VAL A 5 -13.92 0.76 -2.20
N ASP A 6 -15.15 0.87 -2.72
CA ASP A 6 -15.67 -0.02 -3.77
C ASP A 6 -15.27 0.40 -5.20
N ALA A 7 -14.80 1.63 -5.40
CA ALA A 7 -14.43 2.17 -6.71
C ALA A 7 -12.91 2.39 -6.90
N LEU A 8 -12.08 1.85 -6.00
CA LEU A 8 -10.63 2.00 -6.11
C LEU A 8 -10.09 1.23 -7.31
N LYS A 9 -9.29 1.90 -8.13
CA LYS A 9 -8.73 1.31 -9.36
C LYS A 9 -7.83 0.13 -8.99
N LYS A 10 -8.07 -1.03 -9.61
CA LYS A 10 -7.20 -2.19 -9.45
C LYS A 10 -5.94 -2.03 -10.31
N ILE A 11 -4.78 -2.12 -9.70
CA ILE A 11 -3.47 -1.93 -10.33
C ILE A 11 -2.65 -3.19 -10.11
N ARG A 12 -1.98 -3.68 -11.15
CA ARG A 12 -1.09 -4.85 -11.03
C ARG A 12 0.24 -4.46 -10.43
N THR A 13 0.88 -5.34 -9.65
CA THR A 13 2.22 -5.08 -9.11
C THR A 13 3.23 -4.84 -10.24
N GLY A 14 3.08 -5.55 -11.36
CA GLY A 14 3.88 -5.33 -12.57
C GLY A 14 3.73 -3.92 -13.16
N GLU A 15 2.57 -3.28 -13.01
CA GLU A 15 2.38 -1.89 -13.44
C GLU A 15 3.07 -0.93 -12.46
N VAL A 16 2.88 -1.12 -11.15
CA VAL A 16 3.53 -0.28 -10.13
C VAL A 16 5.05 -0.28 -10.29
N LYS A 17 5.67 -1.44 -10.58
CA LYS A 17 7.11 -1.56 -10.87
C LYS A 17 7.62 -0.72 -12.04
N ARG A 18 6.74 -0.34 -12.96
CA ARG A 18 7.06 0.52 -14.10
C ARG A 18 6.98 2.00 -13.73
N HIS A 19 6.16 2.34 -12.73
CA HIS A 19 6.00 3.68 -12.16
C HIS A 19 7.02 3.92 -11.03
N LYS A 20 8.30 3.93 -11.41
CA LYS A 20 9.45 4.27 -10.56
C LYS A 20 10.38 5.30 -11.22
N THR A 21 9.82 6.15 -12.07
CA THR A 21 10.55 7.15 -12.85
C THR A 21 10.30 8.53 -12.27
N ASN A 22 11.14 9.51 -12.61
CA ASN A 22 10.95 10.91 -12.19
C ASN A 22 9.57 11.50 -12.55
N GLU A 23 8.93 10.91 -13.56
CA GLU A 23 7.53 11.08 -13.99
C GLU A 23 6.45 10.67 -12.97
N SER A 24 6.68 9.56 -12.28
CA SER A 24 5.67 8.84 -11.50
C SER A 24 6.32 7.89 -10.51
N TYR A 25 6.09 8.11 -9.22
CA TYR A 25 6.55 7.26 -8.13
C TYR A 25 5.37 6.68 -7.38
N TRP A 26 5.16 5.38 -7.56
CA TRP A 26 4.10 4.65 -6.87
C TRP A 26 4.68 3.73 -5.82
N VAL A 27 4.06 3.73 -4.65
CA VAL A 27 4.43 2.84 -3.53
C VAL A 27 3.23 2.00 -3.13
N ILE A 28 3.50 0.79 -2.66
CA ILE A 28 2.48 -0.11 -2.14
C ILE A 28 2.59 -0.12 -0.63
N ILE A 29 1.50 0.19 0.06
CA ILE A 29 1.42 0.13 1.52
C ILE A 29 0.13 -0.61 1.88
N ASN A 30 0.24 -1.71 2.62
CA ASN A 30 -0.90 -2.55 3.00
C ASN A 30 -1.77 -2.97 1.79
N GLY A 31 -1.13 -3.31 0.66
CA GLY A 31 -1.83 -3.71 -0.58
C GLY A 31 -2.57 -2.58 -1.31
N LYS A 32 -2.40 -1.33 -0.88
CA LYS A 32 -2.93 -0.13 -1.54
C LYS A 32 -1.82 0.60 -2.29
N VAL A 33 -2.16 1.21 -3.43
CA VAL A 33 -1.21 1.94 -4.28
C VAL A 33 -1.39 3.43 -4.06
N TYR A 34 -0.27 4.09 -3.76
CA TYR A 34 -0.21 5.52 -3.48
C TYR A 34 0.71 6.22 -4.47
N ASP A 35 0.26 7.35 -5.02
CA ASP A 35 1.10 8.22 -5.85
C ASP A 35 1.79 9.24 -4.96
N VAL A 36 3.08 9.03 -4.71
CA VAL A 36 3.91 9.92 -3.88
C VAL A 36 4.71 10.91 -4.73
N THR A 37 4.45 10.95 -6.03
CA THR A 37 5.16 11.80 -7.01
C THR A 37 5.17 13.27 -6.59
N LEU A 38 4.02 13.77 -6.12
CA LEU A 38 3.87 15.15 -5.64
C LEU A 38 4.35 15.34 -4.19
N PHE A 39 4.52 14.26 -3.44
CA PHE A 39 4.85 14.28 -2.02
C PHE A 39 6.35 14.08 -1.75
N LEU A 40 7.16 13.74 -2.76
CA LEU A 40 8.59 13.49 -2.61
C LEU A 40 9.33 14.62 -1.88
N GLU A 41 9.11 15.86 -2.33
CA GLU A 41 9.75 17.06 -1.79
C GLU A 41 9.10 17.57 -0.50
N GLU A 42 7.85 17.17 -0.22
CA GLU A 42 7.15 17.48 1.02
C GLU A 42 7.41 16.45 2.13
N HIS A 43 8.03 15.32 1.81
CA HIS A 43 8.28 14.25 2.76
C HIS A 43 9.41 14.63 3.74
N PRO A 44 9.12 14.77 5.06
CA PRO A 44 10.12 15.20 6.05
C PRO A 44 11.26 14.21 6.27
N GLY A 45 11.10 12.95 5.83
CA GLY A 45 12.16 11.92 5.84
C GLY A 45 13.02 11.88 4.56
N GLY A 46 12.77 12.79 3.60
CA GLY A 46 13.47 12.87 2.32
C GLY A 46 12.85 12.00 1.22
N GLU A 47 13.08 12.39 -0.04
CA GLU A 47 12.58 11.68 -1.22
C GLU A 47 13.31 10.35 -1.48
N GLU A 48 14.57 10.21 -1.02
CA GLU A 48 15.42 9.04 -1.27
C GLU A 48 14.72 7.74 -0.86
N ILE A 49 14.12 7.70 0.33
CA ILE A 49 13.44 6.51 0.83
C ILE A 49 12.18 6.16 0.02
N LEU A 50 11.48 7.18 -0.50
CA LEU A 50 10.29 6.97 -1.34
C LEU A 50 10.69 6.44 -2.72
N ILE A 51 11.79 6.96 -3.29
CA ILE A 51 12.35 6.53 -4.58
C ILE A 51 12.90 5.11 -4.46
N GLU A 52 13.59 4.77 -3.37
CA GLU A 52 14.14 3.43 -3.15
C GLU A 52 13.04 2.37 -3.06
N ASN A 53 11.91 2.72 -2.44
CA ASN A 53 10.75 1.84 -2.28
C ASN A 53 9.73 1.94 -3.44
N ALA A 54 9.96 2.83 -4.41
CA ALA A 54 9.07 3.01 -5.54
C ALA A 54 9.00 1.75 -6.40
N GLY A 55 7.79 1.37 -6.78
CA GLY A 55 7.53 0.13 -7.51
C GLY A 55 7.50 -1.12 -6.63
N THR A 56 7.62 -0.99 -5.31
CA THR A 56 7.64 -2.11 -4.36
C THR A 56 6.73 -1.86 -3.16
N ASP A 57 6.60 -2.88 -2.32
CA ASP A 57 5.88 -2.79 -1.05
C ASP A 57 6.76 -2.12 0.02
N ALA A 58 6.34 -0.93 0.43
CA ALA A 58 6.97 -0.10 1.43
C ALA A 58 6.30 -0.25 2.80
N THR A 59 5.40 -1.23 2.99
CA THR A 59 4.60 -1.38 4.21
C THR A 59 5.51 -1.50 5.43
N VAL A 60 6.51 -2.37 5.34
CA VAL A 60 7.47 -2.61 6.43
C VAL A 60 8.22 -1.32 6.78
N ASN A 61 8.75 -0.61 5.80
CA ASN A 61 9.49 0.64 6.03
C ASN A 61 8.57 1.73 6.62
N PHE A 62 7.33 1.80 6.15
CA PHE A 62 6.36 2.77 6.64
C PHE A 62 5.97 2.53 8.11
N GLU A 63 5.77 1.27 8.48
CA GLU A 63 5.47 0.84 9.85
C GLU A 63 6.68 0.98 10.79
N ASP A 64 7.88 0.65 10.32
CA ASP A 64 9.13 0.75 11.08
C ASP A 64 9.44 2.19 11.51
N VAL A 65 9.19 3.16 10.62
CA VAL A 65 9.36 4.59 10.92
C VAL A 65 8.37 5.07 12.00
N GLY A 66 7.19 4.45 12.10
CA GLY A 66 6.19 4.80 13.13
C GLY A 66 5.48 6.13 12.87
N HIS A 67 4.96 6.34 11.65
CA HIS A 67 4.17 7.53 11.31
C HIS A 67 2.92 7.69 12.20
N SER A 68 2.69 8.90 12.72
CA SER A 68 1.48 9.26 13.47
C SER A 68 0.21 8.99 12.65
N THR A 69 -0.91 8.73 13.34
CA THR A 69 -2.21 8.47 12.69
C THR A 69 -2.61 9.57 11.69
N ASP A 70 -2.34 10.84 12.01
CA ASP A 70 -2.57 11.97 11.11
C ASP A 70 -1.81 11.85 9.78
N ALA A 71 -0.54 11.45 9.82
CA ALA A 71 0.25 11.22 8.62
C ALA A 71 -0.29 10.03 7.80
N GLN A 72 -0.75 8.97 8.47
CA GLN A 72 -1.43 7.85 7.82
C GLN A 72 -2.73 8.29 7.15
N GLU A 73 -3.49 9.21 7.75
CA GLU A 73 -4.72 9.73 7.15
C GLU A 73 -4.41 10.66 5.96
N MET A 74 -3.39 11.50 6.06
CA MET A 74 -2.94 12.33 4.93
C MET A 74 -2.50 11.47 3.75
N MET A 75 -1.81 10.36 3.98
CA MET A 75 -1.39 9.44 2.91
C MET A 75 -2.58 8.87 2.12
N LEU A 76 -3.75 8.70 2.75
CA LEU A 76 -4.96 8.20 2.08
C LEU A 76 -5.47 9.14 0.99
N THR A 77 -5.11 10.43 1.05
CA THR A 77 -5.44 11.40 -0.01
C THR A 77 -4.68 11.12 -1.31
N TYR A 78 -3.50 10.52 -1.21
CA TYR A 78 -2.65 10.13 -2.34
C TYR A 78 -2.96 8.72 -2.86
N LEU A 79 -3.98 8.07 -2.32
CA LEU A 79 -4.38 6.74 -2.74
C LEU A 79 -5.00 6.79 -4.14
N ILE A 80 -4.37 6.09 -5.09
CA ILE A 80 -4.84 6.00 -6.47
C ILE A 80 -5.60 4.69 -6.74
N GLY A 81 -5.39 3.67 -5.91
CA GLY A 81 -5.94 2.35 -6.15
C GLY A 81 -5.52 1.28 -5.17
N ILE A 82 -5.88 0.04 -5.49
CA ILE A 82 -5.49 -1.18 -4.75
C ILE A 82 -4.79 -2.16 -5.67
N ILE A 83 -3.92 -2.99 -5.10
CA ILE A 83 -3.29 -4.07 -5.85
C ILE A 83 -4.35 -5.10 -6.26
N ASP A 84 -4.28 -5.52 -7.52
CA ASP A 84 -5.14 -6.58 -8.03
C ASP A 84 -4.70 -7.93 -7.44
N ASP A 85 -5.54 -8.53 -6.62
CA ASP A 85 -5.30 -9.83 -5.96
C ASP A 85 -5.01 -10.98 -6.94
N ASN A 86 -5.51 -10.87 -8.18
CA ASN A 86 -5.23 -11.85 -9.25
C ASN A 86 -3.77 -11.84 -9.74
N ASP A 87 -2.96 -10.85 -9.34
CA ASP A 87 -1.56 -10.70 -9.77
C ASP A 87 -0.56 -11.52 -8.93
N GLY A 88 -1.03 -12.33 -7.98
CA GLY A 88 -0.24 -13.45 -7.44
C GLY A 88 0.91 -13.08 -6.52
N ASN A 89 0.84 -11.97 -5.78
CA ASN A 89 1.69 -11.75 -4.61
C ASN A 89 0.82 -11.81 -3.34
N GLY A 90 0.65 -13.04 -2.83
CA GLY A 90 -0.11 -13.36 -1.63
C GLY A 90 0.52 -12.78 -0.35
N GLY A 91 0.40 -11.48 -0.16
CA GLY A 91 0.65 -10.79 1.11
C GLY A 91 -0.67 -10.55 1.85
N GLY A 92 -1.30 -11.63 2.32
CA GLY A 92 -2.59 -11.56 3.03
C GLY A 92 -2.97 -12.89 3.65
N GLY A 93 -1.98 -13.61 4.18
CA GLY A 93 -2.16 -14.84 4.92
C GLY A 93 -2.60 -14.60 6.36
N ASP A 94 -3.72 -13.91 6.57
CA ASP A 94 -4.50 -13.97 7.81
C ASP A 94 -5.98 -14.17 7.49
N ALA A 95 -6.25 -15.11 6.59
CA ALA A 95 -7.47 -15.90 6.72
C ALA A 95 -7.33 -16.72 8.00
N SER A 96 -7.69 -16.11 9.13
CA SER A 96 -7.98 -16.80 10.39
C SER A 96 -9.21 -17.69 10.18
N SER A 97 -9.03 -18.74 9.39
CA SER A 97 -9.91 -19.89 9.29
C SER A 97 -9.61 -20.78 10.49
N VAL A 98 -10.09 -20.35 11.66
CA VAL A 98 -10.36 -21.28 12.77
C VAL A 98 -11.87 -21.38 12.90
N THR A 99 -12.49 -21.93 11.85
CA THR A 99 -13.87 -22.39 11.95
C THR A 99 -13.84 -23.75 12.62
N THR A 100 -14.33 -23.76 13.86
CA THR A 100 -15.14 -24.83 14.45
C THR A 100 -14.60 -26.26 14.34
N ASP A 101 -13.89 -26.72 15.37
CA ASP A 101 -13.91 -28.14 15.76
C ASP A 101 -13.62 -28.28 17.25
N LEU A 102 -14.64 -28.02 18.07
CA LEU A 102 -14.74 -28.54 19.44
C LEU A 102 -15.87 -29.57 19.44
N ILE A 103 -15.57 -30.72 18.85
CA ILE A 103 -16.26 -31.98 19.10
C ILE A 103 -15.36 -32.76 20.08
N THR A 104 -15.57 -32.56 21.38
CA THR A 104 -15.16 -33.57 22.36
C THR A 104 -16.35 -33.81 23.28
N LEU A 105 -16.85 -35.04 23.15
CA LEU A 105 -17.89 -35.68 23.94
C LEU A 105 -17.56 -35.68 25.44
#